data_AF-A0AAD7DE97-F1
#
_entry.id   AF-A0AAD7DE97-F1
#
_cell.length_a   1.000
_cell.length_b   1.000
_cell.length_c   1.000
_cell.angle_alpha   90.00
_cell.angle_beta   90.00
_cell.angle_gamma   90.00
#
_symmetry.space_group_name_H-M   'P 1'
#
loop_
_entity.id
_entity.type
_entity.pdbx_description
1 polymer ?
#
loop_
_entity_poly.entity_id
_entity_poly.type
_entity_poly.pdbx_seq_one_letter_code
_entity_poly.pdbx_strand_id
1 'polypeptide(L)'
;YCELIREIEGTRVLSPAPPVPKMSQLPLLDHFREYSVDRWRRKLRVEPDTFDVLLGLIEGDTVFQNNSHTPQLPVEMQLAVFLFRAGHYGNAASPEDTA
;
A
#
# COMPACT_ATOMS: atom_id res chain seq x y z
N TYR A 1 29.59 22.46 2.25
CA TYR A 1 29.74 22.21 0.81
C TYR A 1 30.44 20.89 0.51
N CYS A 2 31.65 20.62 1.05
CA CYS A 2 32.35 19.35 0.80
C CYS A 2 31.63 18.09 1.33
N GLU A 3 30.94 18.15 2.46
CA GLU A 3 30.18 17.01 2.99
C GLU A 3 28.94 16.68 2.13
N LEU A 4 28.20 17.71 1.71
CA LEU A 4 27.06 17.56 0.81
C LEU A 4 27.46 16.96 -0.55
N ILE A 5 28.59 17.40 -1.13
CA ILE A 5 29.10 16.85 -2.38
C ILE A 5 29.48 15.38 -2.21
N ARG A 6 30.18 15.01 -1.12
CA ARG A 6 30.53 13.61 -0.82
C ARG A 6 29.28 12.74 -0.62
N GLU A 7 28.27 13.27 0.04
CA GLU A 7 27.00 12.56 0.26
C GLU A 7 26.24 12.34 -1.06
N ILE A 8 26.17 13.36 -1.93
CA ILE A 8 25.59 13.23 -3.27
C ILE A 8 26.40 12.24 -4.13
N GLU A 9 27.73 12.27 -4.08
CA GLU A 9 28.58 11.32 -4.82
C GLU A 9 28.39 9.88 -4.34
N GLY A 10 28.25 9.67 -3.03
CA GLY A 10 28.05 8.35 -2.42
C GLY A 10 26.63 7.78 -2.58
N THR A 11 25.60 8.63 -2.50
CA THR A 11 24.20 8.22 -2.58
C THR A 11 23.61 8.34 -3.99
N ARG A 12 24.22 9.18 -4.84
CA ARG A 12 23.70 9.62 -6.15
C ARG A 12 22.33 10.31 -6.05
N VAL A 13 22.01 10.94 -4.93
CA VAL A 13 20.72 11.60 -4.71
C VAL A 13 20.93 13.07 -4.35
N LEU A 14 20.36 13.97 -5.17
CA LEU A 14 20.46 15.43 -4.99
C LEU A 14 19.60 15.95 -3.83
N SER A 15 18.46 15.31 -3.59
CA SER A 15 17.53 15.68 -2.52
C SER A 15 16.97 14.40 -1.91
N PRO A 16 17.53 13.93 -0.79
CA PRO A 16 17.11 12.68 -0.18
C PRO A 16 15.66 12.79 0.30
N ALA A 17 14.81 11.90 -0.22
CA ALA A 17 13.47 11.70 0.32
C ALA A 17 13.55 10.96 1.67
N PRO A 18 12.57 11.16 2.58
CA PRO A 18 12.47 10.35 3.79
C PRO A 18 12.50 8.86 3.43
N PRO A 19 13.31 8.04 4.12
CA PRO A 19 13.41 6.62 3.83
C PRO A 19 12.05 5.96 4.03
N VAL A 20 11.65 5.13 3.07
CA VAL A 20 10.48 4.27 3.23
C VAL A 20 10.88 3.12 4.16
N PRO A 21 10.09 2.81 5.22
CA PRO A 21 10.37 1.68 6.08
C PRO A 21 10.51 0.38 5.28
N LYS A 22 11.56 -0.39 5.58
CA LYS A 22 11.78 -1.70 4.96
C LYS A 22 10.88 -2.73 5.64
N MET A 23 9.65 -2.86 5.16
CA MET A 23 8.65 -3.81 5.68
C MET A 23 7.88 -4.47 4.53
N SER A 24 7.12 -5.52 4.83
CA SER A 24 6.23 -6.14 3.84
C SER A 24 5.12 -5.17 3.43
N GLN A 25 4.53 -5.37 2.24
CA GLN A 25 3.64 -4.40 1.62
C GLN A 25 2.38 -4.10 2.45
N LEU A 26 1.81 -5.11 3.13
CA LEU A 26 0.59 -4.92 3.93
C LEU A 26 0.84 -4.05 5.18
N PRO A 27 1.81 -4.34 6.06
CA PRO A 27 2.16 -3.44 7.17
C PRO A 27 2.58 -2.03 6.74
N LEU A 28 3.11 -1.88 5.52
CA LEU A 28 3.47 -0.57 4.98
C LEU A 28 2.24 0.30 4.70
N LEU A 29 1.08 -0.32 4.46
CA LEU A 29 -0.18 0.40 4.33
C LEU A 29 -0.49 1.15 5.63
N ASP A 30 -0.40 0.53 6.81
CA ASP A 30 -0.66 1.21 8.09
C ASP A 30 0.22 2.46 8.27
N HIS A 31 1.50 2.34 7.93
CA HIS A 31 2.42 3.47 7.94
C HIS A 31 2.02 4.56 6.91
N PHE A 32 1.58 4.19 5.72
CA PHE A 32 1.11 5.16 4.74
C PHE A 32 -0.20 5.83 5.14
N ARG A 33 -1.12 5.12 5.78
CA ARG A 33 -2.36 5.67 6.31
C ARG A 33 -2.07 6.80 7.31
N GLU A 34 -1.09 6.61 8.18
CA GLU A 34 -0.76 7.58 9.22
C GLU A 34 0.13 8.73 8.71
N TYR A 35 1.15 8.44 7.89
CA TYR A 35 2.20 9.41 7.56
C TYR A 35 2.20 9.88 6.10
N SER A 36 1.41 9.27 5.21
CA SER A 36 1.45 9.60 3.77
C SER A 36 0.24 9.10 2.98
N VAL A 37 -0.88 9.82 3.12
CA VAL A 37 -2.15 9.50 2.42
C VAL A 37 -1.96 9.39 0.90
N ASP A 38 -1.10 10.21 0.29
CA ASP A 38 -0.80 10.10 -1.14
C ASP A 38 -0.23 8.74 -1.54
N ARG A 39 0.66 8.16 -0.71
CA ARG A 39 1.22 6.83 -0.97
C ARG A 39 0.18 5.73 -0.74
N TRP A 40 -0.68 5.90 0.26
CA TRP A 40 -1.83 5.01 0.46
C TRP A 40 -2.73 4.98 -0.78
N ARG A 41 -3.13 6.16 -1.25
CA ARG A 41 -3.98 6.31 -2.45
C ARG A 41 -3.32 5.76 -3.70
N ARG A 42 -2.02 5.93 -3.89
CA ARG A 42 -1.33 5.30 -5.04
C ARG A 42 -1.41 3.78 -4.96
N LYS A 43 -1.27 3.19 -3.77
CA LYS A 43 -1.31 1.74 -3.57
C LYS A 43 -2.71 1.14 -3.66
N LEU A 44 -3.74 1.77 -3.10
CA LEU A 44 -5.09 1.18 -3.07
C LEU A 44 -6.10 1.86 -4.01
N ARG A 45 -5.71 2.96 -4.66
CA ARG A 45 -6.54 3.78 -5.56
C ARG A 45 -7.81 4.37 -4.91
N VAL A 46 -7.87 4.37 -3.58
CA VAL A 46 -8.95 4.94 -2.76
C VAL A 46 -8.36 5.70 -1.56
N GLU A 47 -9.14 6.61 -0.98
CA GLU A 47 -8.80 7.25 0.30
C GLU A 47 -8.91 6.25 1.47
N PRO A 48 -8.15 6.44 2.57
CA PRO A 48 -8.30 5.64 3.78
C PRO A 48 -9.74 5.56 4.29
N ASP A 49 -10.45 6.69 4.35
CA ASP A 49 -11.84 6.73 4.83
C ASP A 49 -12.78 5.94 3.92
N THR A 50 -12.57 6.01 2.60
CA THR A 50 -13.32 5.21 1.63
C THR A 50 -13.06 3.72 1.83
N PHE A 51 -11.82 3.35 2.11
CA PHE A 51 -11.46 1.97 2.42
C PHE A 51 -12.18 1.48 3.68
N ASP A 52 -12.24 2.28 4.74
CA ASP A 52 -12.90 1.91 6.00
C ASP A 52 -14.42 1.77 5.84
N VAL A 53 -15.05 2.66 5.04
CA VAL A 53 -16.47 2.53 4.67
C VAL A 53 -16.72 1.24 3.89
N LEU A 54 -15.88 0.93 2.89
CA LEU A 54 -16.01 -0.31 2.12
C LEU A 54 -15.84 -1.54 3.01
N LEU A 55 -14.86 -1.52 3.91
CA LEU A 55 -14.62 -2.60 4.86
C LEU A 55 -15.84 -2.83 5.76
N GLY A 56 -16.39 -1.76 6.35
CA GLY A 56 -17.58 -1.84 7.20
C GLY A 56 -18.83 -2.35 6.48
N LEU A 57 -18.92 -2.18 5.16
CA LEU A 57 -20.01 -2.73 4.34
C LEU A 57 -19.87 -4.24 4.07
N ILE A 58 -18.65 -4.79 4.07
CA ILE A 58 -18.40 -6.16 3.60
C ILE A 58 -17.88 -7.11 4.70
N GLU A 59 -17.33 -6.60 5.80
CA GLU A 59 -16.66 -7.42 6.83
C GLU A 59 -17.58 -8.48 7.45
N GLY A 60 -18.87 -8.16 7.60
CA GLY A 60 -19.88 -9.07 8.15
C GLY A 60 -20.52 -10.03 7.13
N ASP A 61 -20.18 -9.95 5.85
CA ASP A 61 -20.83 -10.76 4.82
C ASP A 61 -20.30 -12.21 4.83
N THR A 62 -21.24 -13.15 4.82
CA THR A 62 -20.98 -14.59 4.73
C THR A 62 -20.11 -15.01 3.54
N VAL A 63 -20.06 -14.23 2.45
CA VAL A 63 -19.21 -14.52 1.29
C VAL A 63 -17.72 -14.51 1.63
N PHE A 64 -17.32 -13.79 2.70
CA PHE A 64 -15.94 -13.76 3.18
C PHE A 64 -15.63 -14.80 4.27
N GLN A 65 -16.61 -15.65 4.61
CA GLN A 65 -16.42 -16.76 5.53
C GLN A 65 -16.13 -18.03 4.73
N ASN A 66 -15.03 -18.73 5.05
CA ASN A 66 -14.83 -20.08 4.55
C ASN A 66 -15.42 -21.11 5.52
N ASN A 67 -15.99 -22.18 4.99
CA ASN A 67 -16.43 -23.33 5.76
C ASN A 67 -15.32 -24.40 5.85
N SER A 68 -14.10 -23.97 6.17
CA SER A 68 -12.91 -24.83 6.20
C SER A 68 -12.24 -24.80 7.57
N HIS A 69 -11.43 -25.81 7.85
CA HIS A 69 -10.59 -25.85 9.06
C HIS A 69 -9.34 -24.96 8.97
N THR A 70 -9.13 -24.27 7.85
CA THR A 70 -7.99 -23.36 7.65
C THR A 70 -8.44 -21.91 7.78
N PRO A 71 -7.84 -21.12 8.68
CA PRO A 71 -8.15 -19.70 8.81
C PRO A 71 -7.99 -18.96 7.48
N GLN A 72 -9.01 -18.19 7.09
CA GLN A 72 -8.88 -17.23 6.01
C GLN A 72 -8.13 -15.99 6.51
N LEU A 73 -7.50 -15.27 5.58
CA LEU A 73 -6.94 -13.96 5.86
C LEU A 73 -8.06 -12.99 6.33
N PRO A 74 -7.79 -12.01 7.21
CA PRO A 74 -8.79 -11.00 7.58
C PRO A 74 -9.39 -10.27 6.36
N VAL A 75 -10.67 -9.91 6.42
CA VAL A 75 -11.38 -9.26 5.28
C VAL A 75 -10.71 -7.97 4.85
N GLU A 76 -10.22 -7.17 5.81
CA GLU A 76 -9.41 -5.98 5.57
C GLU A 76 -8.23 -6.26 4.63
N MET A 77 -7.42 -7.27 4.94
CA MET A 77 -6.25 -7.61 4.13
C MET A 77 -6.65 -8.18 2.77
N GLN A 78 -7.74 -8.94 2.70
CA GLN A 78 -8.28 -9.42 1.42
C GLN A 78 -8.71 -8.25 0.51
N LEU A 79 -9.41 -7.27 1.08
CA LEU A 79 -9.83 -6.06 0.37
C LEU A 79 -8.61 -5.24 -0.10
N ALA A 80 -7.61 -5.05 0.76
CA ALA A 80 -6.37 -4.37 0.39
C ALA A 80 -5.65 -5.06 -0.78
N VAL A 81 -5.53 -6.39 -0.74
CA VAL A 81 -4.94 -7.18 -1.84
C VAL A 81 -5.76 -7.04 -3.12
N PHE A 82 -7.09 -7.11 -3.02
CA PHE A 82 -7.98 -6.94 -4.17
C PHE A 82 -7.82 -5.56 -4.82
N LEU A 83 -7.88 -4.48 -4.04
CA LEU A 83 -7.76 -3.11 -4.53
C LEU A 83 -6.38 -2.84 -5.12
N PHE A 84 -5.31 -3.33 -4.47
CA PHE A 84 -3.97 -3.25 -5.03
C PHE A 84 -3.91 -3.92 -6.40
N ARG A 85 -4.44 -5.15 -6.52
CA ARG A 85 -4.41 -5.88 -7.79
C ARG A 85 -5.27 -5.22 -8.87
N ALA A 86 -6.48 -4.79 -8.53
CA ALA A 86 -7.40 -4.12 -9.44
C ALA A 86 -6.84 -2.78 -9.94
N GLY A 87 -6.10 -2.04 -9.09
CA GLY A 87 -5.51 -0.76 -9.42
C GLY A 87 -4.21 -0.83 -10.23
N HIS A 88 -3.51 -1.97 -10.25
CA HIS A 88 -2.15 -2.08 -10.81
C HIS A 88 -2.01 -3.10 -11.93
N TYR A 89 -2.98 -3.98 -12.15
CA TYR A 89 -2.88 -5.04 -13.15
C TYR A 89 -4.05 -5.05 -14.14
N GLY A 90 -4.74 -3.91 -14.30
CA GLY A 90 -5.75 -3.69 -15.35
C GLY A 90 -5.17 -3.08 -16.62
N ASN A 91 -5.92 -3.08 -17.73
CA ASN A 91 -5.50 -2.50 -19.02
C ASN A 91 -5.12 -1.01 -18.97
N ALA A 92 -5.51 -0.30 -17.91
CA ALA A 92 -5.20 1.11 -17.67
C ALA A 92 -4.10 1.32 -16.61
N ALA A 93 -3.43 0.25 -16.15
CA ALA A 93 -2.40 0.36 -15.14
C ALA A 93 -1.12 1.00 -15.70
N SER A 94 -0.59 1.95 -14.94
CA SER A 94 0.67 2.61 -15.27
C SER A 94 1.86 1.70 -14.91
N PRO A 95 2.92 1.60 -15.73
CA PRO A 95 4.09 0.77 -15.45
C PRO A 95 4.95 1.25 -14.27
N GLU A 96 4.61 2.40 -13.65
CA GLU A 96 5.36 3.02 -12.55
C GLU A 96 5.59 2.10 -11.34
N ASP A 97 4.68 1.16 -11.09
CA ASP A 97 4.72 0.25 -9.95
C ASP A 97 5.30 -1.14 -10.29
N THR A 98 5.88 -1.33 -11.48
CA THR A 98 6.46 -2.62 -11.94
C THR A 98 7.99 -2.73 -11.85
N ALA A 99 8.65 -1.80 -11.15
CA ALA A 99 10.11 -1.75 -10.97
C ALA A 99 10.58 -2.33 -9.63
#